data_AF-A0A7V9KKF2-F1
#
_entry.id   AF-A0A7V9KKF2-F1
#
_cell.length_a   1.000
_cell.length_b   1.000
_cell.length_c   1.000
_cell.angle_alpha   90.00
_cell.angle_beta   90.00
_cell.angle_gamma   90.00
#
_symmetry.space_group_name_H-M   'P 1'
#
loop_
_entity.id
_entity.type
_entity.pdbx_description
1 polymer ?
#
loop_
_entity_poly.entity_id
_entity_poly.type
_entity_poly.pdbx_seq_one_letter_code
_entity_poly.pdbx_strand_id
1 'polypeptide(L)'
;MSFGRSLRLFFIGIVVIPMAVLAVLVLQVNRDSRDGKADARLAAGLATARAVYDEALRAAPGEARRIARQVGPYLDTPNREALAAAASAARQDADVVAVTIVDGGGMTLGSSGPRDAIATGESSVRSSAGDELLGTVRVAMLDPEEFVAQVHTLTTSDAAVVAERGVIAGTRELGDVSLPDGAGSGSVNVSLPEAGDSRAAALRLNGAPPGARLVLFTPLESGFVASEPVVAAALLVFFAIAFFLMLLLLRMLQRRIAAMLAAAQRIGEGDFDHDLPVEGDDEMAGLALALNRMSNRLNDQMSELKHQREELDRSVKRIGNAFASGLDRRALLEIVAETAVSATGAEGGRVVLLADREVLQTQRAPARLEAVLEEAGKSAWDARGEGSASAGDCHAIAHAMIDSGESRDVFSTLAVGRRGEPFSPNEREVLRYLIVQTTTSIENIELHERVSEQAFTDGLTGIPNYRSFNEWLEREVARIDRFGGELSLVLLDIDGFKAVNDTHGHLTGDRVLERIGRVLADELRDVDLAARYGGEEFVMALPETPRDGAVEVAERVRKSIERSRVGGEGSEPEVAVTASFGVGTLPADGADARSLIAAADRALYQAKRAGKNQVVAGTAEDRSPPQGNGSGRRT
;
A
#
# COMPACT_ATOMS: atom_id res chain seq x y z
N MET A 1 0.26 -21.02 -8.84
CA MET A 1 -0.77 -21.32 -9.88
C MET A 1 -1.49 -20.01 -10.18
N SER A 2 -1.50 -19.54 -11.43
CA SER A 2 -2.25 -18.33 -11.82
C SER A 2 -3.67 -18.32 -11.21
N PHE A 3 -4.07 -17.21 -10.62
CA PHE A 3 -5.41 -16.85 -10.17
C PHE A 3 -6.47 -17.23 -11.22
N GLY A 4 -6.15 -17.03 -12.51
CA GLY A 4 -6.97 -17.48 -13.62
C GLY A 4 -7.12 -19.01 -13.68
N ARG A 5 -6.07 -19.78 -13.41
CA ARG A 5 -6.16 -21.25 -13.29
C ARG A 5 -6.93 -21.67 -12.04
N SER A 6 -6.73 -21.02 -10.91
CA SER A 6 -7.49 -21.31 -9.68
C SER A 6 -8.98 -21.03 -9.88
N LEU A 7 -9.34 -19.88 -10.46
CA LEU A 7 -10.73 -19.53 -10.77
C LEU A 7 -11.36 -20.51 -11.77
N ARG A 8 -10.62 -20.93 -12.81
CA ARG A 8 -11.08 -21.96 -13.75
C ARG A 8 -11.26 -23.32 -13.07
N LEU A 9 -10.34 -23.74 -12.21
CA LEU A 9 -10.44 -24.99 -11.44
C LEU A 9 -11.64 -24.96 -10.49
N PHE A 10 -11.89 -23.83 -9.84
CA PHE A 10 -13.09 -23.63 -9.01
C PHE A 10 -14.37 -23.64 -9.85
N PHE A 11 -14.40 -22.95 -10.99
CA PHE A 11 -15.55 -22.97 -11.90
C PHE A 11 -15.83 -24.38 -12.41
N ILE A 12 -14.80 -25.13 -12.79
CA ILE A 12 -14.92 -26.53 -13.23
C ILE A 12 -15.43 -27.40 -12.07
N GLY A 13 -14.90 -27.22 -10.85
CA GLY A 13 -15.29 -27.99 -9.68
C GLY A 13 -16.70 -27.71 -9.16
N ILE A 14 -17.16 -26.46 -9.23
CA ILE A 14 -18.46 -26.03 -8.71
C ILE A 14 -19.57 -26.19 -9.75
N VAL A 15 -19.28 -25.93 -11.02
CA VAL A 15 -20.30 -25.84 -12.07
C VAL A 15 -20.23 -27.04 -13.01
N VAL A 16 -19.07 -27.29 -13.61
CA VAL A 16 -18.96 -28.26 -14.71
C VAL A 16 -19.09 -29.71 -14.24
N ILE A 17 -18.31 -30.10 -13.23
CA ILE A 17 -18.33 -31.47 -12.69
C ILE A 17 -19.73 -31.81 -12.16
N PRO A 18 -20.37 -30.99 -11.33
CA PRO A 18 -21.67 -31.34 -10.79
C PRO A 18 -22.80 -31.29 -11.83
N MET A 19 -22.76 -30.38 -12.80
CA MET A 19 -23.70 -30.42 -13.93
C MET A 19 -23.56 -31.71 -14.74
N ALA A 20 -22.33 -32.17 -14.98
CA ALA A 20 -22.09 -33.44 -15.65
C ALA A 20 -22.60 -34.63 -14.82
N VAL A 21 -22.36 -34.63 -13.50
CA VAL A 21 -22.88 -35.67 -12.58
C VAL A 21 -24.40 -35.67 -12.55
N LEU A 22 -25.04 -34.50 -12.46
CA LEU A 22 -26.50 -34.37 -12.51
C LEU A 22 -27.06 -34.85 -13.85
N ALA A 23 -26.44 -34.48 -14.97
CA ALA A 23 -26.84 -34.95 -16.28
C ALA A 23 -26.74 -36.48 -16.38
N VAL A 24 -25.65 -37.08 -15.89
CA VAL A 24 -25.47 -38.54 -15.86
C VAL A 24 -26.51 -39.20 -14.93
N LEU A 25 -26.74 -38.64 -13.74
CA LEU A 25 -27.72 -39.18 -12.77
C LEU A 25 -29.13 -39.12 -13.34
N VAL A 26 -29.53 -38.00 -13.94
CA VAL A 26 -30.83 -37.85 -14.61
C VAL A 26 -30.95 -38.85 -15.76
N LEU A 27 -29.91 -39.02 -16.58
CA LEU A 27 -29.93 -40.00 -17.67
C LEU A 27 -29.99 -41.45 -17.18
N GLN A 28 -29.32 -41.79 -16.09
CA GLN A 28 -29.32 -43.13 -15.50
C GLN A 28 -30.66 -43.47 -14.84
N VAL A 29 -31.15 -42.61 -13.94
CA VAL A 29 -32.46 -42.80 -13.27
C VAL A 29 -33.60 -42.88 -14.28
N ASN A 30 -33.50 -42.12 -15.38
CA ASN A 30 -34.51 -42.10 -16.42
C ASN A 30 -34.54 -43.38 -17.29
N ARG A 31 -33.41 -44.06 -17.47
CA ARG A 31 -33.37 -45.32 -18.23
C ARG A 31 -33.79 -46.52 -17.38
N ASP A 32 -33.28 -46.62 -16.16
CA ASP A 32 -33.50 -47.80 -15.31
C ASP A 32 -34.95 -47.88 -14.78
N SER A 33 -35.62 -46.73 -14.56
CA SER A 33 -36.99 -46.69 -14.06
C SER A 33 -38.06 -46.94 -15.14
N ARG A 34 -37.81 -46.53 -16.40
CA ARG A 34 -38.77 -46.68 -17.52
C ARG A 34 -38.82 -48.12 -18.01
N ASP A 35 -37.65 -48.67 -18.31
CA ASP A 35 -37.51 -50.02 -18.86
C ASP A 35 -37.89 -51.05 -17.81
N GLY A 36 -37.44 -50.88 -16.56
CA GLY A 36 -37.73 -51.82 -15.47
C GLY A 36 -39.23 -51.92 -15.12
N LYS A 37 -39.98 -50.81 -15.13
CA LYS A 37 -41.42 -50.83 -14.87
C LYS A 37 -42.21 -51.45 -16.01
N ALA A 38 -41.85 -51.14 -17.26
CA ALA A 38 -42.46 -51.74 -18.43
C ALA A 38 -42.21 -53.26 -18.47
N ASP A 39 -40.97 -53.69 -18.22
CA ASP A 39 -40.57 -55.09 -18.22
C ASP A 39 -41.26 -55.89 -17.10
N ALA A 40 -41.41 -55.30 -15.91
CA ALA A 40 -42.15 -55.91 -14.81
C ALA A 40 -43.65 -56.08 -15.12
N ARG A 41 -44.28 -55.06 -15.75
CA ARG A 41 -45.69 -55.14 -16.19
C ARG A 41 -45.87 -56.22 -17.26
N LEU A 42 -44.98 -56.27 -18.25
CA LEU A 42 -45.00 -57.30 -19.29
C LEU A 42 -44.79 -58.70 -18.71
N ALA A 43 -43.85 -58.88 -17.78
CA ALA A 43 -43.61 -60.17 -17.13
C ALA A 43 -44.83 -60.65 -16.33
N ALA A 44 -45.46 -59.75 -15.56
CA ALA A 44 -46.69 -60.05 -14.83
C ALA A 44 -47.87 -60.35 -15.77
N GLY A 45 -47.99 -59.58 -16.85
CA GLY A 45 -49.01 -59.79 -17.89
C GLY A 45 -48.85 -61.14 -18.60
N LEU A 46 -47.63 -61.48 -19.01
CA LEU A 46 -47.33 -62.76 -19.67
C LEU A 46 -47.55 -63.95 -18.73
N ALA A 47 -47.21 -63.81 -17.43
CA ALA A 47 -47.51 -64.85 -16.44
C ALA A 47 -49.02 -65.08 -16.30
N THR A 48 -49.80 -64.01 -16.30
CA THR A 48 -51.27 -64.08 -16.25
C THR A 48 -51.83 -64.74 -17.51
N ALA A 49 -51.40 -64.30 -18.69
CA ALA A 49 -51.85 -64.87 -19.96
C ALA A 49 -51.46 -66.35 -20.10
N ARG A 50 -50.26 -66.72 -19.65
CA ARG A 50 -49.81 -68.11 -19.61
C ARG A 50 -50.69 -68.96 -18.71
N ALA A 51 -51.06 -68.47 -17.53
CA ALA A 51 -51.92 -69.20 -16.61
C ALA A 51 -53.30 -69.49 -17.21
N VAL A 52 -53.90 -68.50 -17.88
CA VAL A 52 -55.18 -68.66 -18.60
C VAL A 52 -55.06 -69.70 -19.72
N TYR A 53 -53.99 -69.61 -20.52
CA TYR A 53 -53.78 -70.51 -21.64
C TYR A 53 -53.46 -71.96 -21.22
N ASP A 54 -52.57 -72.14 -20.24
CA ASP A 54 -52.16 -73.46 -19.75
C ASP A 54 -53.34 -74.19 -19.09
N GLU A 55 -54.30 -73.47 -18.48
CA GLU A 55 -55.52 -74.08 -17.93
C GLU A 55 -56.41 -74.66 -19.03
N ALA A 56 -56.67 -73.88 -20.09
CA ALA A 56 -57.43 -74.36 -21.24
C ALA A 56 -56.72 -75.54 -21.94
N LEU A 57 -55.40 -75.46 -22.11
CA LEU A 57 -54.60 -76.52 -22.72
C LEU A 57 -54.62 -77.82 -21.90
N ARG A 58 -54.62 -77.74 -20.56
CA ARG A 58 -54.76 -78.92 -19.68
C ARG A 58 -56.13 -79.59 -19.80
N ALA A 59 -57.19 -78.81 -20.00
CA ALA A 59 -58.55 -79.32 -20.16
C ALA A 59 -58.78 -80.01 -21.53
N ALA A 60 -58.12 -79.53 -22.58
CA ALA A 60 -58.39 -79.92 -23.97
C ALA A 60 -58.35 -81.45 -24.24
N PRO A 61 -57.36 -82.25 -23.77
CA PRO A 61 -57.35 -83.70 -24.02
C PRO A 61 -58.50 -84.45 -23.32
N GLY A 62 -58.99 -83.94 -22.19
CA GLY A 62 -60.14 -84.49 -21.48
C GLY A 62 -61.41 -84.35 -22.30
N GLU A 63 -61.65 -83.14 -22.83
CA GLU A 63 -62.77 -82.83 -23.72
C GLU A 63 -62.66 -83.59 -25.05
N ALA A 64 -61.46 -83.67 -25.64
CA ALA A 64 -61.22 -84.46 -26.85
C ALA A 64 -61.61 -85.93 -26.66
N ARG A 65 -61.27 -86.55 -25.52
CA ARG A 65 -61.69 -87.92 -25.19
C ARG A 65 -63.20 -88.06 -24.98
N ARG A 66 -63.85 -87.04 -24.42
CA ARG A 66 -65.30 -87.04 -24.23
C ARG A 66 -66.01 -87.00 -25.59
N ILE A 67 -65.62 -86.08 -26.45
CA ILE A 67 -66.18 -85.94 -27.81
C ILE A 67 -65.84 -87.13 -28.69
N ALA A 68 -64.62 -87.67 -28.60
CA ALA A 68 -64.22 -88.90 -29.29
C ALA A 68 -65.15 -90.08 -29.01
N ARG A 69 -65.65 -90.23 -27.76
CA ARG A 69 -66.64 -91.26 -27.41
C ARG A 69 -68.02 -90.99 -28.00
N GLN A 70 -68.43 -89.73 -28.12
CA GLN A 70 -69.72 -89.34 -28.70
C GLN A 70 -69.74 -89.50 -30.22
N VAL A 71 -68.64 -89.15 -30.89
CA VAL A 71 -68.50 -89.21 -32.35
C VAL A 71 -68.12 -90.62 -32.83
N GLY A 72 -67.51 -91.44 -31.98
CA GLY A 72 -67.01 -92.78 -32.32
C GLY A 72 -67.95 -93.65 -33.17
N PRO A 73 -69.25 -93.79 -32.83
CA PRO A 73 -70.19 -94.58 -33.61
C PRO A 73 -70.37 -94.10 -35.07
N TYR A 74 -70.17 -92.82 -35.35
CA TYR A 74 -70.28 -92.25 -36.70
C TYR A 74 -69.04 -92.47 -37.56
N LEU A 75 -67.92 -92.90 -36.95
CA LEU A 75 -66.67 -93.17 -37.65
C LEU A 75 -66.56 -94.61 -38.17
N ASP A 76 -67.36 -95.55 -37.64
CA ASP A 76 -67.45 -96.92 -38.17
C ASP A 76 -68.11 -96.96 -39.57
N THR A 77 -69.01 -96.01 -39.87
CA THR A 77 -69.61 -95.81 -41.20
C THR A 77 -69.52 -94.33 -41.59
N PRO A 78 -68.38 -93.86 -42.10
CA PRO A 78 -68.11 -92.44 -42.26
C PRO A 78 -69.02 -91.80 -43.33
N ASN A 79 -69.96 -90.96 -42.88
CA ASN A 79 -70.74 -90.05 -43.70
C ASN A 79 -70.37 -88.61 -43.33
N ARG A 80 -69.87 -87.82 -44.29
CA ARG A 80 -69.43 -86.44 -44.06
C ARG A 80 -70.51 -85.53 -43.50
N GLU A 81 -71.76 -85.65 -43.96
CA GLU A 81 -72.86 -84.82 -43.43
C GLU A 81 -73.19 -85.21 -41.98
N ALA A 82 -73.20 -86.50 -41.68
CA ALA A 82 -73.45 -87.00 -40.32
C ALA A 82 -72.31 -86.63 -39.36
N LEU A 83 -71.05 -86.70 -39.80
CA LEU A 83 -69.88 -86.31 -39.00
C LEU A 83 -69.79 -84.80 -38.79
N ALA A 84 -70.18 -83.99 -39.78
CA ALA A 84 -70.28 -82.54 -39.62
C ALA A 84 -71.39 -82.15 -38.63
N ALA A 85 -72.56 -82.80 -38.72
CA ALA A 85 -73.64 -82.63 -37.75
C ALA A 85 -73.24 -83.08 -36.34
N ALA A 86 -72.55 -84.21 -36.21
CA ALA A 86 -72.03 -84.72 -34.94
C ALA A 86 -70.96 -83.80 -34.34
N ALA A 87 -70.06 -83.23 -35.15
CA ALA A 87 -69.09 -82.23 -34.69
C ALA A 87 -69.79 -80.96 -34.19
N SER A 88 -70.86 -80.53 -34.86
CA SER A 88 -71.66 -79.38 -34.44
C SER A 88 -72.40 -79.63 -33.14
N ALA A 89 -73.08 -80.78 -33.00
CA ALA A 89 -73.77 -81.16 -31.78
C ALA A 89 -72.80 -81.32 -30.60
N ALA A 90 -71.66 -82.00 -30.82
CA ALA A 90 -70.64 -82.17 -29.78
C ALA A 90 -70.01 -80.84 -29.35
N ARG A 91 -69.88 -79.86 -30.26
CA ARG A 91 -69.45 -78.50 -29.91
C ARG A 91 -70.49 -77.77 -29.04
N GLN A 92 -71.79 -77.99 -29.26
CA GLN A 92 -72.84 -77.35 -28.46
C GLN A 92 -73.00 -77.98 -27.06
N ASP A 93 -72.78 -79.29 -26.96
CA ASP A 93 -72.87 -80.05 -25.71
C ASP A 93 -71.61 -79.96 -24.84
N ALA A 94 -70.51 -79.45 -25.39
CA ALA A 94 -69.23 -79.32 -24.71
C ALA A 94 -68.76 -77.87 -24.67
N ASP A 95 -68.03 -77.53 -23.61
CA ASP A 95 -67.41 -76.21 -23.46
C ASP A 95 -66.15 -76.10 -24.32
N VAL A 96 -66.33 -76.24 -25.64
CA VAL A 96 -65.26 -76.23 -26.65
C VAL A 96 -65.59 -75.25 -27.77
N VAL A 97 -64.56 -74.54 -28.23
CA VAL A 97 -64.70 -73.51 -29.27
C VAL A 97 -64.67 -74.10 -30.67
N ALA A 98 -63.92 -75.18 -30.90
CA ALA A 98 -63.93 -75.87 -32.19
C ALA A 98 -63.77 -77.38 -32.02
N VAL A 99 -64.37 -78.14 -32.93
CA VAL A 99 -64.23 -79.59 -33.03
C VAL A 99 -63.89 -79.92 -34.48
N THR A 100 -62.80 -80.65 -34.70
CA THR A 100 -62.38 -81.13 -36.01
C THR A 100 -62.13 -82.63 -35.94
N ILE A 101 -62.80 -83.38 -36.80
CA ILE A 101 -62.65 -84.83 -36.93
C ILE A 101 -61.81 -85.09 -38.19
N VAL A 102 -60.69 -85.78 -38.02
CA VAL A 102 -59.81 -86.18 -39.11
C VAL A 102 -59.75 -87.71 -39.22
N ASP A 103 -59.55 -88.23 -40.43
CA ASP A 103 -59.31 -89.66 -40.63
C ASP A 103 -57.88 -90.06 -40.22
N GLY A 104 -57.56 -91.36 -40.34
CA GLY A 104 -56.22 -91.89 -40.09
C GLY A 104 -55.12 -91.35 -41.03
N GLY A 105 -55.49 -90.72 -42.15
CA GLY A 105 -54.60 -90.05 -43.11
C GLY A 105 -54.47 -88.53 -42.90
N GLY A 106 -55.19 -87.96 -41.93
CA GLY A 106 -55.20 -86.52 -41.63
C GLY A 106 -56.18 -85.69 -42.47
N MET A 107 -57.04 -86.30 -43.29
CA MET A 107 -58.07 -85.59 -44.04
C MET A 107 -59.23 -85.22 -43.10
N THR A 108 -59.69 -83.97 -43.14
CA THR A 108 -60.86 -83.54 -42.36
C THR A 108 -62.14 -84.21 -42.88
N LEU A 109 -62.79 -84.98 -42.01
CA LEU A 109 -64.06 -85.65 -42.26
C LEU A 109 -65.27 -84.78 -41.86
N GLY A 110 -65.11 -83.96 -40.82
CA GLY A 110 -66.12 -83.01 -40.35
C GLY A 110 -65.49 -81.99 -39.40
N SER A 111 -65.97 -80.75 -39.44
CA SER A 111 -65.48 -79.67 -38.57
C SER A 111 -66.59 -78.72 -38.19
N SER A 112 -66.60 -78.25 -36.95
CA SER A 112 -67.47 -77.18 -36.46
C SER A 112 -66.64 -76.18 -35.66
N GLY A 113 -66.73 -74.89 -36.02
CA GLY A 113 -66.04 -73.79 -35.36
C GLY A 113 -64.85 -73.18 -36.12
N PRO A 114 -64.27 -72.11 -35.54
CA PRO A 114 -63.17 -71.37 -36.15
C PRO A 114 -61.93 -72.25 -36.33
N ARG A 115 -61.22 -72.07 -37.45
CA ARG A 115 -60.04 -72.89 -37.81
C ARG A 115 -58.75 -72.46 -37.13
N ASP A 116 -58.77 -71.25 -36.60
CA ASP A 116 -57.70 -70.55 -35.91
C ASP A 116 -57.83 -70.63 -34.39
N ALA A 117 -58.83 -71.35 -33.88
CA ALA A 117 -58.98 -71.66 -32.46
C ALA A 117 -57.72 -72.32 -31.88
N ILE A 118 -57.41 -71.97 -30.63
CA ILE A 118 -56.15 -72.32 -29.95
C ILE A 118 -56.41 -73.16 -28.70
N ALA A 119 -55.32 -73.60 -28.05
CA ALA A 119 -55.33 -74.52 -26.92
C ALA A 119 -55.97 -75.86 -27.31
N THR A 120 -55.37 -76.50 -28.32
CA THR A 120 -55.91 -77.71 -28.94
C THR A 120 -55.53 -78.97 -28.17
N GLY A 121 -56.47 -79.92 -28.14
CA GLY A 121 -56.28 -81.27 -27.60
C GLY A 121 -56.74 -82.29 -28.63
N GLU A 122 -56.08 -83.45 -28.67
CA GLU A 122 -56.40 -84.50 -29.63
C GLU A 122 -56.69 -85.82 -28.90
N SER A 123 -57.64 -86.59 -29.42
CA SER A 123 -57.92 -87.94 -28.99
C SER A 123 -58.20 -88.83 -30.19
N SER A 124 -57.45 -89.92 -30.30
CA SER A 124 -57.69 -90.94 -31.29
C SER A 124 -58.95 -91.74 -30.97
N VAL A 125 -59.72 -92.06 -32.01
CA VAL A 125 -60.86 -92.97 -31.96
C VAL A 125 -60.44 -94.28 -32.64
N ARG A 126 -60.59 -95.39 -31.92
CA ARG A 126 -60.31 -96.72 -32.43
C ARG A 126 -61.61 -97.50 -32.58
N SER A 127 -61.61 -98.49 -33.47
CA SER A 127 -62.73 -99.41 -33.65
C SER A 127 -63.09 -100.11 -32.35
N SER A 128 -64.36 -100.50 -32.20
CA SER A 128 -64.87 -101.26 -31.05
C SER A 128 -64.14 -102.60 -30.81
N ALA A 129 -63.48 -103.14 -31.85
CA ALA A 129 -62.60 -104.31 -31.76
C ALA A 129 -61.14 -104.00 -31.34
N GLY A 130 -60.77 -102.72 -31.21
CA GLY A 130 -59.49 -102.25 -30.65
C GLY A 130 -58.32 -102.08 -31.63
N ASP A 131 -58.34 -102.73 -32.80
CA ASP A 131 -57.17 -102.84 -33.67
C ASP A 131 -57.00 -101.69 -34.70
N GLU A 132 -58.08 -101.06 -35.17
CA GLU A 132 -58.02 -100.06 -36.25
C GLU A 132 -58.24 -98.61 -35.75
N LEU A 133 -57.41 -97.66 -36.21
CA LEU A 133 -57.57 -96.22 -35.97
C LEU A 133 -58.60 -95.65 -36.96
N LEU A 134 -59.81 -95.35 -36.49
CA LEU A 134 -60.89 -94.84 -37.33
C LEU A 134 -60.74 -93.34 -37.63
N GLY A 135 -60.14 -92.59 -36.71
CA GLY A 135 -59.91 -91.17 -36.87
C GLY A 135 -59.36 -90.52 -35.61
N THR A 136 -59.11 -89.22 -35.68
CA THR A 136 -58.69 -88.40 -34.54
C THR A 136 -59.64 -87.23 -34.39
N VAL A 137 -60.14 -87.03 -33.17
CA VAL A 137 -60.92 -85.85 -32.81
C VAL A 137 -59.98 -84.83 -32.22
N ARG A 138 -59.93 -83.66 -32.83
CA ARG A 138 -59.23 -82.46 -32.33
C ARG A 138 -60.25 -81.49 -31.79
N VAL A 139 -60.01 -80.96 -30.61
CA VAL A 139 -60.82 -79.89 -30.01
C VAL A 139 -59.95 -78.69 -29.77
N ALA A 140 -60.53 -77.49 -29.83
CA ALA A 140 -59.89 -76.26 -29.40
C ALA A 140 -60.73 -75.63 -28.29
N MET A 141 -60.07 -75.16 -27.24
CA MET A 141 -60.74 -74.65 -26.04
C MET A 141 -60.91 -73.13 -26.05
N LEU A 142 -60.12 -72.41 -26.85
CA LEU A 142 -60.11 -70.95 -26.83
C LEU A 142 -60.28 -70.35 -28.22
N ASP A 143 -61.10 -69.31 -28.29
CA ASP A 143 -61.16 -68.40 -29.43
C ASP A 143 -60.03 -67.36 -29.31
N PRO A 144 -59.23 -67.11 -30.36
CA PRO A 144 -58.11 -66.18 -30.28
C PRO A 144 -58.54 -64.73 -29.98
N GLU A 145 -59.69 -64.28 -30.48
CA GLU A 145 -60.19 -62.92 -30.23
C GLU A 145 -60.64 -62.76 -28.77
N GLU A 146 -61.41 -63.73 -28.26
CA GLU A 146 -61.83 -63.73 -26.85
C GLU A 146 -60.64 -63.86 -25.90
N PHE A 147 -59.66 -64.70 -26.23
CA PHE A 147 -58.46 -64.87 -25.42
C PHE A 147 -57.66 -63.58 -25.32
N VAL A 148 -57.44 -62.88 -26.44
CA VAL A 148 -56.73 -61.60 -26.47
C VAL A 148 -57.50 -60.52 -25.69
N ALA A 149 -58.83 -60.46 -25.84
CA ALA A 149 -59.68 -59.54 -25.09
C ALA A 149 -59.68 -59.83 -23.57
N GLN A 150 -59.67 -61.10 -23.17
CA GLN A 150 -59.60 -61.53 -21.78
C GLN A 150 -58.24 -61.16 -21.17
N VAL A 151 -57.15 -61.41 -21.89
CA VAL A 151 -55.81 -61.03 -21.47
C VAL A 151 -55.68 -59.52 -21.31
N HIS A 152 -56.24 -58.74 -22.24
CA HIS A 152 -56.29 -57.29 -22.11
C HIS A 152 -57.07 -56.83 -20.88
N THR A 153 -58.23 -57.42 -20.63
CA THR A 153 -59.05 -57.09 -19.46
C THR A 153 -58.34 -57.40 -18.14
N LEU A 154 -57.61 -58.52 -18.06
CA LEU A 154 -56.90 -58.95 -16.85
C LEU A 154 -55.59 -58.20 -16.61
N THR A 155 -54.91 -57.77 -17.68
CA THR A 155 -53.54 -57.22 -17.60
C THR A 155 -53.47 -55.73 -17.94
N THR A 156 -54.54 -55.13 -18.44
CA THR A 156 -54.61 -53.77 -19.02
C THR A 156 -53.59 -53.50 -20.13
N SER A 157 -52.94 -54.56 -20.64
CA SER A 157 -51.92 -54.50 -21.68
C SER A 157 -52.53 -54.82 -23.02
N ASP A 158 -52.08 -54.15 -24.08
CA ASP A 158 -52.46 -54.54 -25.42
C ASP A 158 -51.85 -55.90 -25.75
N ALA A 159 -52.58 -56.72 -26.50
CA ALA A 159 -52.21 -58.10 -26.74
C ALA A 159 -52.53 -58.51 -28.18
N ALA A 160 -51.74 -59.42 -28.73
CA ALA A 160 -52.01 -60.02 -30.03
C ALA A 160 -51.48 -61.44 -30.15
N VAL A 161 -52.23 -62.30 -30.81
CA VAL A 161 -51.81 -63.65 -31.20
C VAL A 161 -51.33 -63.63 -32.64
N VAL A 162 -50.10 -64.07 -32.87
CA VAL A 162 -49.42 -64.04 -34.17
C VAL A 162 -48.91 -65.43 -34.51
N ALA A 163 -49.13 -65.89 -35.74
CA ALA A 163 -48.60 -67.15 -36.26
C ALA A 163 -47.76 -66.89 -37.54
N GLU A 164 -47.20 -67.94 -38.14
CA GLU A 164 -46.37 -67.84 -39.36
C GLU A 164 -47.06 -67.13 -40.54
N ARG A 165 -48.41 -67.18 -40.60
CA ARG A 165 -49.23 -66.60 -41.68
C ARG A 165 -49.67 -65.16 -41.40
N GLY A 166 -49.29 -64.57 -40.27
CA GLY A 166 -49.67 -63.22 -39.86
C GLY A 166 -50.38 -63.17 -38.51
N VAL A 167 -50.98 -62.03 -38.21
CA VAL A 167 -51.76 -61.78 -36.98
C VAL A 167 -53.07 -62.55 -37.07
N ILE A 168 -53.37 -63.35 -36.03
CA ILE A 168 -54.62 -64.10 -35.90
C ILE A 168 -55.67 -63.24 -35.20
N ALA A 169 -55.29 -62.63 -34.07
CA ALA A 169 -56.16 -61.75 -33.30
C ALA A 169 -55.32 -60.68 -32.59
N GLY A 170 -55.89 -59.51 -32.34
CA GLY A 170 -55.20 -58.41 -31.67
C GLY A 170 -56.17 -57.40 -31.05
N THR A 171 -55.79 -56.77 -29.94
CA THR A 171 -56.52 -55.63 -29.39
C THR A 171 -56.33 -54.35 -30.21
N ARG A 172 -55.31 -54.33 -31.08
CA ARG A 172 -54.94 -53.22 -31.96
C ARG A 172 -54.39 -53.72 -33.29
N GLU A 173 -54.41 -52.84 -34.29
CA GLU A 173 -53.75 -53.10 -35.58
C GLU A 173 -52.22 -53.11 -35.41
N LEU A 174 -51.62 -54.22 -35.84
CA LEU A 174 -50.18 -54.37 -35.93
C LEU A 174 -49.77 -54.10 -37.39
N GLY A 175 -48.98 -53.04 -37.60
CA GLY A 175 -48.35 -52.79 -38.90
C GLY A 175 -47.22 -53.79 -39.20
N ASP A 176 -46.37 -53.48 -40.18
CA ASP A 176 -45.18 -54.28 -40.51
C ASP A 176 -44.08 -54.06 -39.45
N VAL A 177 -44.20 -54.79 -38.34
CA VAL A 177 -43.40 -54.59 -37.14
C VAL A 177 -42.71 -55.89 -36.76
N SER A 178 -41.40 -55.81 -36.48
CA SER A 178 -40.63 -56.97 -36.02
C SER A 178 -41.01 -57.34 -34.58
N LEU A 179 -41.59 -58.52 -34.40
CA LEU A 179 -42.09 -59.01 -33.10
C LEU A 179 -41.16 -60.07 -32.48
N PRO A 180 -41.05 -60.13 -31.15
CA PRO A 180 -40.15 -61.05 -30.45
C PRO A 180 -40.55 -62.53 -30.59
N ASP A 181 -39.58 -63.43 -30.79
CA ASP A 181 -39.76 -64.87 -31.13
C ASP A 181 -40.24 -65.78 -29.97
N GLY A 182 -40.45 -65.20 -28.78
CA GLY A 182 -40.99 -65.89 -27.60
C GLY A 182 -40.14 -67.05 -27.07
N ALA A 183 -38.90 -67.22 -27.57
CA ALA A 183 -37.96 -68.26 -27.14
C ALA A 183 -37.12 -67.85 -25.91
N GLY A 184 -37.21 -66.59 -25.47
CA GLY A 184 -36.44 -66.05 -24.36
C GLY A 184 -37.24 -65.04 -23.54
N SER A 185 -36.73 -64.71 -22.35
CA SER A 185 -37.36 -63.79 -21.38
C SER A 185 -37.17 -62.30 -21.70
N GLY A 186 -36.86 -61.95 -22.94
CA GLY A 186 -36.50 -60.59 -23.33
C GLY A 186 -37.67 -59.82 -23.93
N SER A 187 -37.96 -58.65 -23.38
CA SER A 187 -38.78 -57.63 -24.03
C SER A 187 -37.97 -56.82 -25.04
N VAL A 188 -38.61 -56.32 -26.09
CA VAL A 188 -37.99 -55.52 -27.16
C VAL A 188 -38.76 -54.21 -27.31
N ASN A 189 -38.06 -53.12 -27.67
CA ASN A 189 -38.71 -51.86 -28.02
C ASN A 189 -39.33 -51.95 -29.41
N VAL A 190 -40.59 -51.54 -29.52
CA VAL A 190 -41.41 -51.65 -30.71
C VAL A 190 -42.18 -50.35 -30.90
N SER A 191 -42.14 -49.77 -32.10
CA SER A 191 -42.93 -48.58 -32.42
C SER A 191 -44.22 -49.00 -33.12
N LEU A 192 -45.36 -48.81 -32.45
CA LEU A 192 -46.68 -49.13 -32.99
C LEU A 192 -47.30 -47.90 -33.66
N PRO A 193 -48.00 -48.05 -34.81
CA PRO A 193 -48.51 -46.92 -35.60
C PRO A 193 -49.40 -45.92 -34.82
N GLU A 194 -50.21 -46.40 -33.87
CA GLU A 194 -51.14 -45.56 -33.10
C GLU A 194 -50.73 -45.34 -31.64
N ALA A 195 -49.87 -46.22 -31.08
CA ALA A 195 -49.50 -46.22 -29.67
C ALA A 195 -48.11 -45.61 -29.40
N GLY A 196 -47.34 -45.31 -30.44
CA GLY A 196 -45.97 -44.81 -30.32
C GLY A 196 -45.00 -45.87 -29.79
N ASP A 197 -43.91 -45.42 -29.17
CA ASP A 197 -42.87 -46.30 -28.64
C ASP A 197 -43.42 -47.12 -27.47
N SER A 198 -43.42 -48.44 -27.67
CA SER A 198 -43.93 -49.43 -26.74
C SER A 198 -42.88 -50.49 -26.46
N ARG A 199 -43.04 -51.20 -25.35
CA ARG A 199 -42.24 -52.37 -25.03
C ARG A 199 -43.10 -53.61 -25.31
N ALA A 200 -42.52 -54.59 -26.00
CA ALA A 200 -43.22 -55.81 -26.38
C ALA A 200 -42.52 -57.06 -25.83
N ALA A 201 -43.27 -58.04 -25.36
CA ALA A 201 -42.73 -59.34 -24.95
C ALA A 201 -43.65 -60.46 -25.44
N ALA A 202 -43.07 -61.62 -25.79
CA ALA A 202 -43.81 -62.72 -26.40
C ALA A 202 -43.74 -64.02 -25.58
N LEU A 203 -44.81 -64.81 -25.70
CA LEU A 203 -44.97 -66.15 -25.13
C LEU A 203 -45.39 -67.10 -26.23
N ARG A 204 -44.70 -68.24 -26.37
CA ARG A 204 -45.09 -69.31 -27.30
C ARG A 204 -46.34 -70.04 -26.82
N LEU A 205 -47.27 -70.29 -27.73
CA LEU A 205 -48.52 -70.99 -27.46
C LEU A 205 -48.42 -72.44 -27.95
N ASN A 206 -48.51 -73.40 -27.02
CA ASN A 206 -48.48 -74.83 -27.34
C ASN A 206 -49.90 -75.33 -27.63
N GLY A 207 -50.11 -76.14 -28.68
CA GLY A 207 -51.47 -76.51 -29.08
C GLY A 207 -52.17 -75.37 -29.84
N ALA A 208 -51.41 -74.65 -30.65
CA ALA A 208 -51.89 -73.61 -31.57
C ALA A 208 -51.22 -73.85 -32.94
N PRO A 209 -51.62 -73.10 -34.00
CA PRO A 209 -50.99 -73.22 -35.32
C PRO A 209 -49.46 -73.09 -35.25
N PRO A 210 -48.70 -73.70 -36.18
CA PRO A 210 -47.25 -73.61 -36.20
C PRO A 210 -46.75 -72.17 -36.07
N GLY A 211 -45.81 -71.96 -35.13
CA GLY A 211 -45.24 -70.65 -34.84
C GLY A 211 -46.15 -69.67 -34.07
N ALA A 212 -47.30 -70.11 -33.56
CA ALA A 212 -48.20 -69.25 -32.79
C ALA A 212 -47.57 -68.74 -31.48
N ARG A 213 -47.65 -67.44 -31.27
CA ARG A 213 -47.16 -66.72 -30.09
C ARG A 213 -48.16 -65.63 -29.68
N LEU A 214 -48.30 -65.42 -28.38
CA LEU A 214 -48.95 -64.24 -27.81
C LEU A 214 -47.88 -63.16 -27.61
N VAL A 215 -48.15 -61.94 -28.05
CA VAL A 215 -47.31 -60.77 -27.81
C VAL A 215 -48.11 -59.77 -26.98
N LEU A 216 -47.53 -59.32 -25.87
CA LEU A 216 -48.06 -58.22 -25.05
C LEU A 216 -47.29 -56.94 -25.32
N PHE A 217 -48.00 -55.82 -25.28
CA PHE A 217 -47.46 -54.47 -25.46
C PHE A 217 -47.84 -53.59 -24.26
N THR A 218 -46.86 -52.82 -23.78
CA THR A 218 -47.09 -51.73 -22.83
C THR A 218 -46.51 -50.44 -23.39
N PRO A 219 -47.21 -49.30 -23.32
CA PRO A 219 -46.66 -48.02 -23.75
C PRO A 219 -45.49 -47.61 -22.84
N LEU A 220 -44.47 -46.99 -23.42
CA LEU A 220 -43.42 -46.32 -22.65
C LEU A 220 -43.96 -44.96 -22.19
N GLU A 221 -44.28 -44.82 -20.90
CA GLU A 221 -44.79 -43.56 -20.35
C GLU A 221 -43.83 -42.39 -20.63
N SER A 222 -44.33 -41.36 -21.31
CA SER A 222 -43.55 -40.17 -21.66
C SER A 222 -43.47 -39.18 -20.48
N GLY A 223 -42.32 -39.15 -19.81
CA GLY A 223 -41.80 -37.96 -19.11
C GLY A 223 -42.18 -37.80 -17.63
N PHE A 224 -41.18 -37.99 -16.75
CA PHE A 224 -41.26 -37.63 -15.34
C PHE A 224 -40.01 -36.81 -14.96
N VAL A 225 -40.03 -35.51 -15.25
CA VAL A 225 -39.11 -34.55 -14.58
C VAL A 225 -39.72 -34.05 -13.27
N ALA A 226 -40.98 -34.37 -12.99
CA ALA A 226 -41.70 -33.87 -11.82
C ALA A 226 -42.05 -35.01 -10.86
N SER A 227 -41.26 -35.15 -9.78
CA SER A 227 -41.62 -35.75 -8.48
C SER A 227 -40.88 -37.00 -7.96
N GLU A 228 -39.59 -37.17 -8.30
CA GLU A 228 -38.68 -37.94 -7.44
C GLU A 228 -38.10 -37.01 -6.35
N PRO A 229 -38.46 -37.14 -5.05
CA PRO A 229 -37.89 -36.33 -3.97
C PRO A 229 -36.37 -36.52 -3.87
N VAL A 230 -35.85 -37.64 -4.37
CA VAL A 230 -34.40 -37.93 -4.43
C VAL A 230 -33.69 -36.98 -5.40
N VAL A 231 -34.26 -36.72 -6.58
CA VAL A 231 -33.67 -35.79 -7.56
C VAL A 231 -33.74 -34.36 -7.03
N ALA A 232 -34.86 -33.98 -6.42
CA ALA A 232 -35.01 -32.67 -5.80
C ALA A 232 -34.03 -32.46 -4.62
N ALA A 233 -33.86 -33.47 -3.76
CA ALA A 233 -32.91 -33.43 -2.66
C ALA A 233 -31.45 -33.38 -3.15
N ALA A 234 -31.11 -34.15 -4.19
CA ALA A 234 -29.78 -34.10 -4.81
C ALA A 234 -29.47 -32.72 -5.40
N LEU A 235 -30.45 -32.10 -6.08
CA LEU A 235 -30.34 -30.72 -6.57
C LEU A 235 -30.14 -29.71 -5.43
N LEU A 236 -30.89 -29.85 -4.33
CA LEU A 236 -30.84 -28.92 -3.21
C LEU A 236 -29.49 -29.02 -2.47
N VAL A 237 -29.01 -30.24 -2.21
CA VAL A 237 -27.67 -30.47 -1.64
C VAL A 237 -26.58 -29.91 -2.56
N PHE A 238 -26.74 -30.10 -3.87
CA PHE A 238 -25.83 -29.54 -4.85
C PHE A 238 -25.78 -28.00 -4.79
N PHE A 239 -26.94 -27.33 -4.83
CA PHE A 239 -27.00 -25.87 -4.74
C PHE A 239 -26.44 -25.36 -3.40
N ALA A 240 -26.66 -26.08 -2.30
CA ALA A 240 -26.10 -25.73 -1.00
C ALA A 240 -24.57 -25.82 -0.97
N ILE A 241 -23.98 -26.88 -1.53
CA ILE A 241 -22.52 -27.05 -1.64
C ILE A 241 -21.93 -25.97 -2.55
N ALA A 242 -22.54 -25.73 -3.71
CA ALA A 242 -22.10 -24.70 -4.65
C ALA A 242 -22.15 -23.30 -4.03
N PHE A 243 -23.23 -22.99 -3.31
CA PHE A 243 -23.38 -21.73 -2.58
C PHE A 243 -22.35 -21.59 -1.46
N PHE A 244 -22.10 -22.66 -0.69
CA PHE A 244 -21.07 -22.67 0.36
C PHE A 244 -19.66 -22.42 -0.20
N LEU A 245 -19.29 -23.13 -1.28
CA LEU A 245 -18.01 -22.93 -1.97
C LEU A 245 -17.87 -21.52 -2.55
N MET A 246 -18.94 -20.98 -3.13
CA MET A 246 -18.99 -19.59 -3.62
C MET A 246 -18.77 -18.59 -2.47
N LEU A 247 -19.45 -18.78 -1.33
CA LEU A 247 -19.25 -17.94 -0.15
C LEU A 247 -17.82 -18.03 0.40
N LEU A 248 -17.22 -19.22 0.41
CA LEU A 248 -15.84 -19.44 0.81
C LEU A 248 -14.88 -18.67 -0.09
N LEU A 249 -15.06 -18.77 -1.40
CA LEU A 249 -14.25 -18.08 -2.39
C LEU A 249 -14.40 -16.56 -2.30
N LEU A 250 -15.64 -16.08 -2.13
CA LEU A 250 -15.92 -14.65 -1.95
C LEU A 250 -15.25 -14.12 -0.67
N ARG A 251 -15.35 -14.84 0.46
CA ARG A 251 -14.68 -14.47 1.71
C ARG A 251 -13.15 -14.47 1.58
N MET A 252 -12.59 -15.46 0.89
CA MET A 252 -11.14 -15.55 0.68
C MET A 252 -10.64 -14.37 -0.17
N LEU A 253 -11.37 -14.05 -1.25
CA LEU A 253 -11.04 -12.92 -2.12
C LEU A 253 -11.19 -11.58 -1.39
N GLN A 254 -12.29 -11.39 -0.66
CA GLN A 254 -12.52 -10.18 0.13
C GLN A 254 -11.44 -9.96 1.19
N ARG A 255 -11.02 -11.01 1.91
CA ARG A 255 -9.91 -10.90 2.88
C ARG A 255 -8.62 -10.44 2.21
N ARG A 256 -8.25 -11.03 1.07
CA ARG A 256 -7.03 -10.67 0.34
C ARG A 256 -7.07 -9.23 -0.19
N ILE A 257 -8.19 -8.82 -0.79
CA ILE A 257 -8.37 -7.45 -1.28
C ILE A 257 -8.36 -6.44 -0.13
N ALA A 258 -9.03 -6.73 0.99
CA ALA A 258 -9.05 -5.86 2.15
C ALA A 258 -7.64 -5.69 2.75
N ALA A 259 -6.84 -6.76 2.81
CA ALA A 259 -5.45 -6.69 3.26
C ALA A 259 -4.60 -5.78 2.35
N MET A 260 -4.75 -5.90 1.03
CA MET A 260 -4.03 -5.02 0.09
C MET A 260 -4.49 -3.57 0.18
N LEU A 261 -5.79 -3.32 0.33
CA LEU A 261 -6.31 -1.96 0.49
C LEU A 261 -5.79 -1.33 1.79
N ALA A 262 -5.80 -2.08 2.89
CA ALA A 262 -5.27 -1.63 4.17
C ALA A 262 -3.77 -1.32 4.07
N ALA A 263 -2.98 -2.14 3.38
CA ALA A 263 -1.57 -1.86 3.15
C ALA A 263 -1.35 -0.62 2.28
N ALA A 264 -2.14 -0.43 1.21
CA ALA A 264 -2.07 0.77 0.39
C ALA A 264 -2.43 2.04 1.17
N GLN A 265 -3.42 1.97 2.07
CA GLN A 265 -3.76 3.06 2.98
C GLN A 265 -2.63 3.36 3.97
N ARG A 266 -2.03 2.33 4.59
CA ARG A 266 -0.89 2.49 5.51
C ARG A 266 0.32 3.13 4.84
N ILE A 267 0.65 2.70 3.62
CA ILE A 267 1.69 3.32 2.78
C ILE A 267 1.33 4.80 2.50
N GLY A 268 0.05 5.10 2.23
CA GLY A 268 -0.43 6.47 2.06
C GLY A 268 -0.38 7.32 3.33
N GLU A 269 -0.46 6.69 4.51
CA GLU A 269 -0.32 7.32 5.84
C GLU A 269 1.16 7.41 6.29
N GLY A 270 2.10 6.83 5.54
CA GLY A 270 3.54 6.88 5.79
C GLY A 270 4.11 5.75 6.66
N ASP A 271 3.37 4.67 6.87
CA ASP A 271 3.84 3.45 7.57
C ASP A 271 4.35 2.42 6.56
N PHE A 272 5.67 2.31 6.44
CA PHE A 272 6.36 1.44 5.47
C PHE A 272 6.99 0.19 6.10
N ASP A 273 6.94 0.01 7.42
CA ASP A 273 7.71 -1.02 8.14
C ASP A 273 7.10 -2.44 8.06
N HIS A 274 5.96 -2.58 7.39
CA HIS A 274 5.20 -3.81 7.37
C HIS A 274 4.98 -4.31 5.95
N ASP A 275 5.62 -5.42 5.63
CA ASP A 275 5.39 -6.13 4.37
C ASP A 275 4.02 -6.81 4.34
N LEU A 276 3.41 -6.85 3.15
CA LEU A 276 2.28 -7.71 2.89
C LEU A 276 2.73 -9.18 2.88
N PRO A 277 1.99 -10.09 3.55
CA PRO A 277 2.25 -11.53 3.46
C PRO A 277 1.99 -12.02 2.03
N VAL A 278 3.01 -12.63 1.43
CA VAL A 278 2.94 -13.20 0.08
C VAL A 278 2.51 -14.66 0.21
N GLU A 279 1.22 -14.93 0.02
CA GLU A 279 0.67 -16.29 0.06
C GLU A 279 0.40 -16.85 -1.34
N GLY A 280 1.10 -17.92 -1.69
CA GLY A 280 0.94 -18.60 -2.97
C GLY A 280 1.80 -18.01 -4.09
N ASP A 281 1.51 -18.41 -5.32
CA ASP A 281 2.37 -18.20 -6.49
C ASP A 281 1.51 -17.79 -7.70
N ASP A 282 0.67 -16.78 -7.46
CA ASP A 282 -0.37 -16.28 -8.36
C ASP A 282 -0.22 -14.76 -8.61
N GLU A 283 -1.10 -14.18 -9.42
CA GLU A 283 -1.06 -12.75 -9.79
C GLU A 283 -1.23 -11.84 -8.56
N MET A 284 -1.93 -12.30 -7.52
CA MET A 284 -2.06 -11.56 -6.25
C MET A 284 -0.76 -11.57 -5.47
N ALA A 285 -0.06 -12.71 -5.44
CA ALA A 285 1.30 -12.79 -4.89
C ALA A 285 2.27 -11.88 -5.68
N GLY A 286 2.15 -11.84 -7.00
CA GLY A 286 2.90 -10.92 -7.86
C GLY A 286 2.63 -9.44 -7.55
N LEU A 287 1.37 -9.07 -7.32
CA LEU A 287 0.98 -7.72 -6.92
C LEU A 287 1.48 -7.36 -5.52
N ALA A 288 1.40 -8.29 -4.55
CA ALA A 288 1.95 -8.11 -3.20
C ALA A 288 3.46 -7.88 -3.24
N LEU A 289 4.20 -8.68 -4.02
CA LEU A 289 5.64 -8.50 -4.24
C LEU A 289 5.98 -7.17 -4.91
N ALA A 290 5.13 -6.68 -5.81
CA ALA A 290 5.31 -5.37 -6.44
C ALA A 290 5.05 -4.23 -5.44
N LEU A 291 4.00 -4.36 -4.62
CA LEU A 291 3.66 -3.37 -3.60
C LEU A 291 4.72 -3.30 -2.50
N ASN A 292 5.23 -4.44 -2.02
CA ASN A 292 6.34 -4.48 -1.05
C ASN A 292 7.59 -3.82 -1.65
N ARG A 293 7.92 -4.11 -2.93
CA ARG A 293 9.04 -3.43 -3.62
C ARG A 293 8.86 -1.91 -3.71
N MET A 294 7.64 -1.44 -3.94
CA MET A 294 7.34 -0.01 -3.96
C MET A 294 7.42 0.61 -2.57
N SER A 295 6.86 -0.05 -1.54
CA SER A 295 6.95 0.37 -0.14
C SER A 295 8.41 0.50 0.31
N ASN A 296 9.23 -0.50 0.02
CA ASN A 296 10.65 -0.48 0.37
C ASN A 296 11.40 0.64 -0.34
N ARG A 297 11.16 0.86 -1.63
CA ARG A 297 11.73 2.02 -2.35
C ARG A 297 11.31 3.36 -1.74
N LEU A 298 10.04 3.49 -1.35
CA LEU A 298 9.56 4.71 -0.71
C LEU A 298 10.19 4.92 0.68
N ASN A 299 10.35 3.84 1.46
CA ASN A 299 11.03 3.88 2.75
C ASN A 299 12.50 4.27 2.61
N ASP A 300 13.21 3.71 1.61
CA ASP A 300 14.59 4.06 1.28
C ASP A 300 14.68 5.54 0.88
N GLN A 301 13.79 6.02 0.00
CA GLN A 301 13.76 7.43 -0.40
C GLN A 301 13.42 8.37 0.75
N MET A 302 12.50 7.99 1.64
CA MET A 302 12.18 8.81 2.82
C MET A 302 13.30 8.81 3.85
N SER A 303 14.00 7.70 4.02
CA SER A 303 15.18 7.61 4.89
C SER A 303 16.33 8.47 4.34
N GLU A 304 16.58 8.42 3.03
CA GLU A 304 17.54 9.29 2.34
C GLU A 304 17.17 10.78 2.52
N LEU A 305 15.91 11.16 2.26
CA LEU A 305 15.44 12.53 2.44
C LEU A 305 15.55 12.99 3.90
N LYS A 306 15.27 12.10 4.86
CA LYS A 306 15.41 12.39 6.29
C LYS A 306 16.88 12.57 6.66
N HIS A 307 17.78 11.74 6.12
CA HIS A 307 19.22 11.87 6.30
C HIS A 307 19.74 13.19 5.72
N GLN A 308 19.33 13.55 4.51
CA GLN A 308 19.64 14.84 3.87
C GLN A 308 19.12 16.02 4.70
N ARG A 309 17.90 15.91 5.26
CA ARG A 309 17.34 16.94 6.14
C ARG A 309 18.10 17.07 7.46
N GLU A 310 18.54 15.96 8.05
CA GLU A 310 19.37 15.95 9.25
C GLU A 310 20.80 16.46 8.98
N GLU A 311 21.34 16.21 7.79
CA GLU A 311 22.63 16.76 7.35
C GLU A 311 22.52 18.26 7.07
N LEU A 312 21.42 18.70 6.44
CA LEU A 312 21.10 20.11 6.28
C LEU A 312 20.92 20.80 7.63
N ASP A 313 20.18 20.19 8.58
CA ASP A 313 20.00 20.72 9.94
C ASP A 313 21.34 20.78 10.70
N ARG A 314 22.22 19.79 10.53
CA ARG A 314 23.58 19.81 11.07
C ARG A 314 24.46 20.89 10.43
N SER A 315 24.35 21.12 9.12
CA SER A 315 25.06 22.19 8.42
C SER A 315 24.53 23.57 8.83
N VAL A 316 23.21 23.73 8.95
CA VAL A 316 22.56 24.94 9.47
C VAL A 316 22.94 25.18 10.92
N LYS A 317 23.02 24.15 11.78
CA LYS A 317 23.52 24.27 13.16
C LYS A 317 25.01 24.60 13.23
N ARG A 318 25.84 24.08 12.33
CA ARG A 318 27.26 24.47 12.23
C ARG A 318 27.40 25.93 11.82
N ILE A 319 26.65 26.36 10.80
CA ILE A 319 26.58 27.75 10.37
C ILE A 319 26.00 28.64 11.49
N GLY A 320 24.97 28.18 12.20
CA GLY A 320 24.36 28.88 13.33
C GLY A 320 25.27 29.00 14.54
N ASN A 321 26.05 27.96 14.85
CA ASN A 321 27.07 27.99 15.89
C ASN A 321 28.24 28.90 15.49
N ALA A 322 28.59 28.93 14.20
CA ALA A 322 29.54 29.88 13.63
C ALA A 322 29.05 31.33 13.73
N PHE A 323 27.75 31.59 13.49
CA PHE A 323 27.15 32.90 13.72
C PHE A 323 27.08 33.28 15.22
N ALA A 324 26.83 32.32 16.10
CA ALA A 324 26.68 32.55 17.54
C ALA A 324 28.01 32.82 18.27
N SER A 325 29.15 32.43 17.70
CA SER A 325 30.47 32.61 18.32
C SER A 325 31.15 33.95 17.99
N GLY A 326 30.50 34.88 17.28
CA GLY A 326 31.10 36.17 16.92
C GLY A 326 32.40 36.00 16.12
N LEU A 327 32.36 35.22 15.04
CA LEU A 327 33.57 34.85 14.29
C LEU A 327 34.27 36.06 13.67
N ASP A 328 35.52 36.24 14.09
CA ASP A 328 36.59 36.85 13.31
C ASP A 328 36.73 36.11 11.95
N ARG A 329 36.94 36.88 10.88
CA ARG A 329 37.23 36.44 9.50
C ARG A 329 38.13 35.21 9.43
N ARG A 330 39.11 35.10 10.32
CA ARG A 330 40.06 33.98 10.41
C ARG A 330 39.37 32.61 10.58
N ALA A 331 38.48 32.50 11.57
CA ALA A 331 37.92 31.22 11.95
C ALA A 331 36.88 30.72 10.92
N LEU A 332 36.21 31.63 10.21
CA LEU A 332 35.39 31.26 9.05
C LEU A 332 36.23 30.63 7.94
N LEU A 333 37.39 31.23 7.62
CA LEU A 333 38.29 30.72 6.59
C LEU A 333 38.87 29.34 6.94
N GLU A 334 39.18 29.08 8.21
CA GLU A 334 39.61 27.76 8.68
C GLU A 334 38.51 26.70 8.47
N ILE A 335 37.28 26.98 8.91
CA ILE A 335 36.14 26.06 8.74
C ILE A 335 35.88 25.75 7.27
N VAL A 336 35.93 26.77 6.41
CA VAL A 336 35.72 26.61 4.97
C VAL A 336 36.82 25.76 4.35
N ALA A 337 38.06 26.00 4.73
CA ALA A 337 39.18 25.21 4.23
C ALA A 337 39.07 23.75 4.66
N GLU A 338 38.70 23.46 5.91
CA GLU A 338 38.45 22.10 6.38
C GLU A 338 37.30 21.44 5.62
N THR A 339 36.23 22.19 5.39
CA THR A 339 35.06 21.73 4.63
C THR A 339 35.45 21.40 3.19
N ALA A 340 36.26 22.25 2.54
CA ALA A 340 36.75 22.03 1.19
C ALA A 340 37.64 20.79 1.11
N VAL A 341 38.51 20.57 2.10
CA VAL A 341 39.35 19.37 2.18
C VAL A 341 38.49 18.11 2.29
N SER A 342 37.52 18.12 3.22
CA SER A 342 36.62 16.98 3.43
C SER A 342 35.74 16.69 2.21
N ALA A 343 35.19 17.73 1.57
CA ALA A 343 34.24 17.58 0.46
C ALA A 343 34.91 17.14 -0.86
N THR A 344 36.19 17.47 -1.04
CA THR A 344 36.96 17.10 -2.25
C THR A 344 37.83 15.86 -2.05
N GLY A 345 37.79 15.24 -0.87
CA GLY A 345 38.68 14.12 -0.52
C GLY A 345 40.16 14.51 -0.60
N ALA A 346 40.49 15.78 -0.33
CA ALA A 346 41.85 16.26 -0.33
C ALA A 346 42.61 15.79 0.92
N GLU A 347 43.93 15.72 0.84
CA GLU A 347 44.79 15.41 1.99
C GLU A 347 45.16 16.67 2.79
N GLY A 348 45.02 17.85 2.20
CA GLY A 348 45.33 19.12 2.86
C GLY A 348 44.79 20.33 2.12
N GLY A 349 44.63 21.43 2.87
CA GLY A 349 44.14 22.71 2.37
C GLY A 349 45.00 23.86 2.87
N ARG A 350 45.13 24.89 2.04
CA ARG A 350 45.90 26.11 2.31
C ARG A 350 45.06 27.33 1.95
N VAL A 351 44.93 28.26 2.90
CA VAL A 351 44.34 29.58 2.70
C VAL A 351 45.43 30.63 2.88
N VAL A 352 45.45 31.64 2.01
CA VAL A 352 46.40 32.76 2.09
C VAL A 352 45.62 34.08 2.14
N LEU A 353 45.72 34.80 3.25
CA LEU A 353 45.19 36.16 3.40
C LEU A 353 46.28 37.19 3.08
N LEU A 354 46.01 38.13 2.18
CA LEU A 354 47.06 39.07 1.74
C LEU A 354 47.14 40.38 2.50
N ALA A 355 46.08 40.82 3.20
CA ALA A 355 46.15 42.02 4.03
C ALA A 355 47.27 41.92 5.08
N ASP A 356 47.47 40.72 5.66
CA ASP A 356 48.43 40.47 6.74
C ASP A 356 49.56 39.50 6.36
N ARG A 357 49.62 39.03 5.10
CA ARG A 357 50.48 37.92 4.63
C ARG A 357 50.37 36.65 5.48
N GLU A 358 49.22 36.43 6.10
CA GLU A 358 48.98 35.30 6.97
C GLU A 358 48.56 34.06 6.17
N VAL A 359 49.16 32.91 6.49
CA VAL A 359 48.85 31.62 5.85
C VAL A 359 48.17 30.74 6.88
N LEU A 360 46.93 30.34 6.58
CA LEU A 360 46.16 29.38 7.38
C LEU A 360 46.25 28.00 6.70
N GLN A 361 46.59 26.98 7.45
CA GLN A 361 46.63 25.60 6.99
C GLN A 361 45.70 24.74 7.84
N THR A 362 44.90 23.91 7.20
CA THR A 362 43.94 23.04 7.89
C THR A 362 44.61 21.81 8.50
N GLN A 363 45.60 21.25 7.80
CA GLN A 363 46.42 20.13 8.25
C GLN A 363 47.84 20.27 7.67
N ARG A 364 48.87 19.84 8.41
CA ARG A 364 50.26 19.83 7.93
C ARG A 364 50.37 18.87 6.75
N ALA A 365 50.31 19.40 5.53
CA ALA A 365 50.50 18.63 4.33
C ALA A 365 51.96 18.14 4.24
N PRO A 366 52.23 16.97 3.62
CA PRO A 366 53.60 16.55 3.32
C PRO A 366 54.32 17.64 2.50
N ALA A 367 55.62 17.88 2.76
CA ALA A 367 56.39 18.97 2.15
C ALA A 367 56.31 19.04 0.60
N ARG A 368 56.13 17.88 -0.07
CA ARG A 368 55.91 17.83 -1.53
C ARG A 368 54.55 18.39 -1.96
N LEU A 369 53.51 18.17 -1.18
CA LEU A 369 52.16 18.66 -1.45
C LEU A 369 52.03 20.16 -1.15
N GLU A 370 52.76 20.66 -0.14
CA GLU A 370 52.79 22.09 0.18
C GLU A 370 53.27 22.97 -0.98
N ALA A 371 54.32 22.53 -1.69
CA ALA A 371 54.84 23.26 -2.85
C ALA A 371 53.79 23.35 -3.98
N VAL A 372 53.05 22.26 -4.22
CA VAL A 372 52.00 22.21 -5.26
C VAL A 372 50.79 23.04 -4.84
N LEU A 373 50.40 23.02 -3.57
CA LEU A 373 49.35 23.90 -3.03
C LEU A 373 49.72 25.38 -3.20
N GLU A 374 50.97 25.74 -2.96
CA GLU A 374 51.46 27.10 -3.15
C GLU A 374 51.40 27.55 -4.61
N GLU A 375 51.85 26.68 -5.52
CA GLU A 375 51.87 26.97 -6.95
C GLU A 375 50.44 27.07 -7.51
N ALA A 376 49.52 26.21 -7.08
CA ALA A 376 48.11 26.32 -7.43
C ALA A 376 47.50 27.63 -6.93
N GLY A 377 47.79 28.02 -5.68
CA GLY A 377 47.35 29.29 -5.11
C GLY A 377 47.86 30.50 -5.88
N LYS A 378 49.15 30.52 -6.24
CA LYS A 378 49.74 31.58 -7.09
C LYS A 378 49.09 31.63 -8.47
N SER A 379 48.88 30.46 -9.09
CA SER A 379 48.18 30.37 -10.38
C SER A 379 46.75 30.93 -10.30
N ALA A 380 46.00 30.61 -9.24
CA ALA A 380 44.64 31.12 -9.03
C ALA A 380 44.61 32.63 -8.82
N TRP A 381 45.61 33.15 -8.09
CA TRP A 381 45.80 34.58 -7.87
C TRP A 381 46.07 35.32 -9.19
N ASP A 382 47.06 34.88 -9.95
CA ASP A 382 47.44 35.50 -11.22
C ASP A 382 46.31 35.46 -12.25
N ALA A 383 45.54 34.36 -12.25
CA ALA A 383 44.38 34.18 -13.10
C ALA A 383 43.13 34.95 -12.63
N ARG A 384 43.13 35.48 -11.39
CA ARG A 384 41.94 36.03 -10.71
C ARG A 384 40.73 35.07 -10.81
N GLY A 385 40.95 33.80 -10.51
CA GLY A 385 39.95 32.76 -10.68
C GLY A 385 40.46 31.38 -10.30
N GLU A 386 40.20 30.39 -11.13
CA GLU A 386 40.67 29.02 -10.93
C GLU A 386 42.17 28.89 -11.25
N GLY A 387 42.88 28.17 -10.40
CA GLY A 387 44.28 27.78 -10.59
C GLY A 387 44.47 26.30 -10.31
N SER A 388 45.50 25.70 -10.90
CA SER A 388 45.86 24.31 -10.62
C SER A 388 47.34 24.10 -10.82
N ALA A 389 47.93 23.22 -10.03
CA ALA A 389 49.32 22.81 -10.16
C ALA A 389 49.44 21.30 -9.97
N SER A 390 50.50 20.72 -10.52
CA SER A 390 50.78 19.29 -10.39
C SER A 390 52.28 19.05 -10.44
N ALA A 391 52.79 18.25 -9.51
CA ALA A 391 54.20 17.83 -9.49
C ALA A 391 54.29 16.36 -9.06
N GLY A 392 54.74 15.50 -9.97
CA GLY A 392 54.78 14.05 -9.73
C GLY A 392 53.39 13.46 -9.56
N ASP A 393 53.13 12.85 -8.40
CA ASP A 393 51.86 12.25 -8.00
C ASP A 393 50.97 13.21 -7.19
N CYS A 394 51.41 14.46 -6.99
CA CYS A 394 50.68 15.46 -6.21
C CYS A 394 49.92 16.40 -7.14
N HIS A 395 48.63 16.59 -6.85
CA HIS A 395 47.74 17.49 -7.58
C HIS A 395 47.11 18.49 -6.61
N ALA A 396 47.00 19.76 -7.03
CA ALA A 396 46.27 20.78 -6.29
C ALA A 396 45.40 21.62 -7.23
N ILE A 397 44.25 22.01 -6.70
CA ILE A 397 43.36 23.02 -7.30
C ILE A 397 43.18 24.16 -6.31
N ALA A 398 43.08 25.37 -6.82
CA ALA A 398 42.88 26.56 -6.02
C ALA A 398 41.92 27.52 -6.71
N HIS A 399 41.33 28.41 -5.93
CA HIS A 399 40.50 29.47 -6.46
C HIS A 399 40.71 30.75 -5.66
N ALA A 400 40.80 31.87 -6.38
CA ALA A 400 40.90 33.21 -5.80
C ALA A 400 39.54 33.69 -5.28
N MET A 401 39.55 34.32 -4.11
CA MET A 401 38.42 35.06 -3.54
C MET A 401 38.60 36.54 -3.85
N ILE A 402 37.61 37.13 -4.52
CA ILE A 402 37.67 38.49 -5.07
C ILE A 402 36.63 39.33 -4.35
N ASP A 403 37.02 40.53 -3.94
CA ASP A 403 36.11 41.52 -3.37
C ASP A 403 35.10 41.98 -4.45
N SER A 404 33.81 42.03 -4.11
CA SER A 404 32.76 42.57 -4.99
C SER A 404 32.74 44.11 -5.06
N GLY A 405 33.54 44.80 -4.25
CA GLY A 405 33.72 46.26 -4.25
C GLY A 405 34.35 46.85 -5.53
N GLU A 406 34.51 48.18 -5.56
CA GLU A 406 35.00 48.92 -6.74
C GLU A 406 36.41 48.50 -7.19
N SER A 407 37.26 48.03 -6.26
CA SER A 407 38.65 47.64 -6.57
C SER A 407 38.73 46.27 -7.29
N ARG A 408 37.76 45.38 -7.06
CA ARG A 408 37.78 43.97 -7.52
C ARG A 408 39.13 43.28 -7.31
N ASP A 409 39.76 43.55 -6.17
CA ASP A 409 41.03 42.95 -5.82
C ASP A 409 40.81 41.56 -5.21
N VAL A 410 41.77 40.68 -5.46
CA VAL A 410 41.80 39.36 -4.84
C VAL A 410 42.26 39.58 -3.39
N PHE A 411 41.50 39.12 -2.40
CA PHE A 411 41.86 39.30 -0.99
C PHE A 411 42.37 38.01 -0.33
N SER A 412 42.01 36.85 -0.90
CA SER A 412 42.42 35.54 -0.40
C SER A 412 42.47 34.49 -1.53
N THR A 413 43.19 33.40 -1.30
CA THR A 413 43.12 32.19 -2.13
C THR A 413 42.91 30.98 -1.24
N LEU A 414 42.10 30.03 -1.70
CA LEU A 414 41.93 28.72 -1.07
C LEU A 414 42.38 27.64 -2.05
N ALA A 415 43.34 26.82 -1.62
CA ALA A 415 43.89 25.70 -2.35
C ALA A 415 43.63 24.40 -1.59
N VAL A 416 43.31 23.32 -2.31
CA VAL A 416 43.21 21.95 -1.78
C VAL A 416 44.03 21.01 -2.65
N GLY A 417 44.62 19.98 -2.04
CA GLY A 417 45.56 19.09 -2.70
C GLY A 417 45.53 17.67 -2.16
N ARG A 418 45.81 16.71 -3.05
CA ARG A 418 45.94 15.28 -2.71
C ARG A 418 47.01 14.60 -3.55
N ARG A 419 47.43 13.41 -3.12
CA ARG A 419 48.22 12.49 -3.93
C ARG A 419 47.33 11.55 -4.73
N GLY A 420 47.86 11.03 -5.83
CA GLY A 420 47.19 10.05 -6.68
C GLY A 420 46.43 10.70 -7.81
N GLU A 421 45.10 10.62 -7.77
CA GLU A 421 44.27 11.02 -8.91
C GLU A 421 44.02 12.55 -8.96
N PRO A 422 44.00 13.15 -10.17
CA PRO A 422 43.61 14.54 -10.35
C PRO A 422 42.19 14.84 -9.83
N PHE A 423 41.91 16.10 -9.54
CA PHE A 423 40.56 16.53 -9.17
C PHE A 423 39.64 16.57 -10.40
N SER A 424 38.50 15.89 -10.26
CA SER A 424 37.41 15.83 -11.24
C SER A 424 36.71 17.19 -11.41
N PRO A 425 35.96 17.37 -12.51
CA PRO A 425 35.16 18.59 -12.72
C PRO A 425 34.16 18.86 -11.59
N ASN A 426 33.54 17.80 -11.04
CA ASN A 426 32.57 17.94 -9.95
C ASN A 426 33.25 18.44 -8.66
N GLU A 427 34.45 17.94 -8.34
CA GLU A 427 35.22 18.41 -7.18
C GLU A 427 35.66 19.88 -7.33
N ARG A 428 36.02 20.31 -8.55
CA ARG A 428 36.31 21.72 -8.85
C ARG A 428 35.07 22.61 -8.65
N GLU A 429 33.90 22.12 -9.07
CA GLU A 429 32.65 22.84 -8.89
C GLU A 429 32.24 22.98 -7.42
N VAL A 430 32.47 21.93 -6.61
CA VAL A 430 32.29 21.99 -5.16
C VAL A 430 33.21 23.04 -4.53
N LEU A 431 34.50 23.07 -4.89
CA LEU A 431 35.43 24.09 -4.40
C LEU A 431 34.96 25.50 -4.79
N ARG A 432 34.55 25.71 -6.05
CA ARG A 432 34.04 27.00 -6.54
C ARG A 432 32.79 27.43 -5.78
N TYR A 433 31.86 26.52 -5.51
CA TYR A 433 30.66 26.82 -4.73
C TYR A 433 31.01 27.28 -3.30
N LEU A 434 31.92 26.57 -2.63
CA LEU A 434 32.38 26.95 -1.29
C LEU A 434 33.08 28.31 -1.27
N ILE A 435 33.90 28.60 -2.28
CA ILE A 435 34.55 29.91 -2.47
C ILE A 435 33.51 31.02 -2.55
N VAL A 436 32.51 30.88 -3.43
CA VAL A 436 31.47 31.91 -3.62
C VAL A 436 30.72 32.17 -2.31
N GLN A 437 30.30 31.11 -1.62
CA GLN A 437 29.60 31.24 -0.33
C GLN A 437 30.47 31.93 0.74
N THR A 438 31.77 31.62 0.76
CA THR A 438 32.72 32.17 1.73
C THR A 438 33.00 33.64 1.45
N THR A 439 33.20 34.02 0.18
CA THR A 439 33.38 35.40 -0.24
C THR A 439 32.21 36.26 0.24
N THR A 440 30.97 35.84 -0.05
CA THR A 440 29.77 36.57 0.40
C THR A 440 29.65 36.63 1.93
N SER A 441 30.08 35.57 2.63
CA SER A 441 30.05 35.55 4.09
C SER A 441 31.07 36.51 4.71
N ILE A 442 32.28 36.59 4.14
CA ILE A 442 33.32 37.54 4.57
C ILE A 442 32.88 38.98 4.29
N GLU A 443 32.29 39.26 3.12
CA GLU A 443 31.75 40.59 2.80
C GLU A 443 30.66 41.01 3.80
N ASN A 444 29.79 40.08 4.21
CA ASN A 444 28.78 40.35 5.22
C ASN A 444 29.38 40.59 6.62
N ILE A 445 30.43 39.85 6.98
CA ILE A 445 31.18 40.09 8.23
C ILE A 445 31.80 41.48 8.19
N GLU A 446 32.50 41.85 7.13
CA GLU A 446 33.11 43.17 6.99
C GLU A 446 32.06 44.30 7.01
N LEU A 447 30.89 44.08 6.38
CA LEU A 447 29.77 45.03 6.47
C LEU A 447 29.24 45.14 7.90
N HIS A 448 29.10 44.02 8.61
CA HIS A 448 28.67 44.01 10.02
C HIS A 448 29.71 44.66 10.93
N GLU A 449 31.00 44.40 10.73
CA GLU A 449 32.10 45.00 11.46
C GLU A 449 32.14 46.51 11.23
N ARG A 450 32.05 47.00 9.98
CA ARG A 450 31.98 48.44 9.69
C ARG A 450 30.76 49.11 10.33
N VAL A 451 29.61 48.44 10.32
CA VAL A 451 28.39 48.90 11.01
C VAL A 451 28.56 48.87 12.53
N SER A 452 29.34 47.92 13.05
CA SER A 452 29.65 47.75 14.48
C SER A 452 30.69 48.78 14.96
N GLU A 453 31.72 49.09 14.19
CA GLU A 453 32.71 50.15 14.47
C GLU A 453 32.03 51.52 14.58
N GLN A 454 31.09 51.82 13.68
CA GLN A 454 30.21 52.99 13.78
C GLN A 454 29.33 52.98 15.04
N ALA A 455 29.15 51.83 15.68
CA ALA A 455 28.39 51.68 16.92
C ALA A 455 29.24 51.80 18.19
N PHE A 456 30.57 51.93 18.12
CA PHE A 456 31.48 52.02 19.28
C PHE A 456 32.12 53.41 19.49
N THR A 457 32.19 54.25 18.46
CA THR A 457 32.70 55.63 18.59
C THR A 457 31.56 56.64 18.56
N ASP A 458 31.67 57.74 19.30
CA ASP A 458 30.75 58.87 19.17
C ASP A 458 31.11 59.68 17.92
N GLY A 459 30.19 59.74 16.96
CA GLY A 459 30.43 60.34 15.64
C GLY A 459 30.71 61.85 15.65
N LEU A 460 30.44 62.55 16.76
CA LEU A 460 30.79 63.96 16.91
C LEU A 460 32.18 64.14 17.51
N THR A 461 32.47 63.45 18.61
CA THR A 461 33.69 63.71 19.41
C THR A 461 34.88 62.83 19.04
N GLY A 462 34.66 61.73 18.30
CA GLY A 462 35.71 60.81 17.84
C GLY A 462 36.25 59.86 18.92
N ILE A 463 35.82 60.01 20.17
CA ILE A 463 36.16 59.10 21.27
C ILE A 463 35.08 58.00 21.42
N PRO A 464 35.35 56.91 22.17
CA PRO A 464 34.36 55.89 22.49
C PRO A 464 33.02 56.44 23.02
N ASN A 465 31.92 55.77 22.71
CA ASN A 465 30.59 56.14 23.20
C ASN A 465 30.20 55.39 24.49
N TYR A 466 29.02 55.70 25.05
CA TYR A 466 28.50 55.09 26.28
C TYR A 466 28.44 53.54 26.25
N ARG A 467 28.16 52.94 25.09
CA ARG A 467 28.13 51.48 24.96
C ARG A 467 29.53 50.88 25.13
N SER A 468 30.51 51.43 24.42
CA SER A 468 31.92 51.02 24.49
C SER A 468 32.47 51.12 25.91
N PHE A 469 32.12 52.22 26.59
CA PHE A 469 32.51 52.43 27.98
C PHE A 469 31.97 51.34 28.91
N ASN A 470 30.68 51.01 28.83
CA ASN A 470 30.10 50.00 29.70
C ASN A 470 30.70 48.61 29.48
N GLU A 471 30.89 48.21 28.21
CA GLU A 471 31.49 46.92 27.90
C GLU A 471 32.95 46.83 28.34
N TRP A 472 33.70 47.92 28.24
CA TRP A 472 35.06 47.99 28.77
C TRP A 472 35.06 47.94 30.29
N LEU A 473 34.16 48.70 30.95
CA LEU A 473 34.06 48.77 32.40
C LEU A 473 33.72 47.42 33.03
N GLU A 474 32.77 46.68 32.46
CA GLU A 474 32.40 45.34 32.93
C GLU A 474 33.59 44.37 32.88
N ARG A 475 34.36 44.40 31.77
CA ARG A 475 35.58 43.59 31.61
C ARG A 475 36.65 43.97 32.63
N GLU A 476 36.82 45.27 32.85
CA GLU A 476 37.84 45.79 33.75
C GLU A 476 37.56 45.48 35.22
N VAL A 477 36.30 45.64 35.64
CA VAL A 477 35.86 45.28 36.99
C VAL A 477 36.03 43.79 37.23
N ALA A 478 35.67 42.93 36.26
CA ALA A 478 35.89 41.49 36.36
C ALA A 478 37.39 41.13 36.43
N ARG A 479 38.25 41.87 35.73
CA ARG A 479 39.71 41.70 35.81
C ARG A 479 40.22 42.02 37.21
N ILE A 480 39.77 43.13 37.80
CA ILE A 480 40.18 43.58 39.14
C ILE A 480 39.63 42.65 40.23
N ASP A 481 38.40 42.16 40.11
CA ASP A 481 37.84 41.17 41.02
C ASP A 481 38.69 39.87 41.03
N ARG A 482 39.21 39.47 39.87
CA ARG A 482 40.02 38.26 39.72
C ARG A 482 41.48 38.41 40.13
N PHE A 483 42.10 39.52 39.77
CA PHE A 483 43.56 39.70 39.89
C PHE A 483 43.97 40.75 40.94
N GLY A 484 43.00 41.45 41.54
CA GLY A 484 43.24 42.63 42.36
C GLY A 484 43.64 43.83 41.51
N GLY A 485 43.87 44.97 42.17
CA GLY A 485 44.23 46.24 41.55
C GLY A 485 43.24 47.35 41.92
N GLU A 486 43.49 48.54 41.37
CA GLU A 486 42.65 49.71 41.55
C GLU A 486 42.13 50.19 40.20
N LEU A 487 40.89 50.67 40.16
CA LEU A 487 40.31 51.35 39.00
C LEU A 487 39.62 52.60 39.48
N SER A 488 40.04 53.74 38.94
CA SER A 488 39.36 54.99 39.19
C SER A 488 38.51 55.40 38.00
N LEU A 489 37.33 55.92 38.29
CA LEU A 489 36.39 56.46 37.32
C LEU A 489 36.19 57.94 37.60
N VAL A 490 36.26 58.74 36.54
CA VAL A 490 36.01 60.18 36.61
C VAL A 490 34.85 60.51 35.69
N LEU A 491 33.73 60.93 36.26
CA LEU A 491 32.62 61.52 35.49
C LEU A 491 32.83 63.03 35.37
N LEU A 492 32.71 63.54 34.16
CA LEU A 492 32.79 64.95 33.81
C LEU A 492 31.47 65.42 33.22
N ASP A 493 31.04 66.62 33.61
CA ASP A 493 29.94 67.34 32.97
C ASP A 493 30.32 68.81 32.70
N ILE A 494 29.93 69.29 31.52
CA ILE A 494 30.24 70.65 31.06
C ILE A 494 29.36 71.67 31.78
N ASP A 495 29.99 72.62 32.46
CA ASP A 495 29.28 73.59 33.27
C ASP A 495 28.45 74.56 32.42
N GLY A 496 27.12 74.44 32.52
CA GLY A 496 26.20 75.38 31.87
C GLY A 496 26.14 75.24 30.35
N PHE A 497 26.41 74.04 29.80
CA PHE A 497 26.38 73.79 28.36
C PHE A 497 25.07 74.17 27.68
N LYS A 498 23.92 73.98 28.34
CA LYS A 498 22.64 74.49 27.84
C LYS A 498 22.66 76.00 27.56
N ALA A 499 23.25 76.81 28.45
CA ALA A 499 23.34 78.26 28.25
C ALA A 499 24.25 78.60 27.06
N VAL A 500 25.29 77.80 26.80
CA VAL A 500 26.15 77.94 25.61
C VAL A 500 25.32 77.68 24.35
N ASN A 501 24.55 76.59 24.31
CA ASN A 501 23.66 76.29 23.18
C ASN A 501 22.59 77.37 22.97
N ASP A 502 21.95 77.83 24.04
CA ASP A 502 20.90 78.84 23.99
C ASP A 502 21.44 80.22 23.53
N THR A 503 22.71 80.53 23.81
CA THR A 503 23.34 81.83 23.49
C THR A 503 24.04 81.83 22.13
N HIS A 504 24.73 80.74 21.78
CA HIS A 504 25.63 80.67 20.62
C HIS A 504 25.20 79.64 19.55
N GLY A 505 24.06 78.97 19.76
CA GLY A 505 23.52 77.95 18.87
C GLY A 505 24.20 76.58 18.99
N HIS A 506 23.48 75.55 18.55
CA HIS A 506 23.92 74.16 18.66
C HIS A 506 25.25 73.86 17.95
N LEU A 507 25.55 74.52 16.82
CA LEU A 507 26.83 74.33 16.12
C LEU A 507 28.04 74.71 16.99
N THR A 508 27.90 75.75 17.81
CA THR A 508 28.95 76.15 18.76
C THR A 508 29.06 75.13 19.90
N GLY A 509 27.93 74.59 20.36
CA GLY A 509 27.91 73.48 21.32
C GLY A 509 28.60 72.22 20.78
N ASP A 510 28.37 71.87 19.52
CA ASP A 510 29.01 70.72 18.86
C ASP A 510 30.52 70.90 18.80
N ARG A 511 31.01 72.10 18.44
CA ARG A 511 32.44 72.45 18.49
C ARG A 511 33.01 72.35 19.91
N VAL A 512 32.23 72.67 20.95
CA VAL A 512 32.66 72.54 22.35
C VAL A 512 32.83 71.06 22.71
N LEU A 513 31.88 70.21 22.33
CA LEU A 513 31.94 68.77 22.55
C LEU A 513 33.13 68.14 21.82
N GLU A 514 33.33 68.49 20.55
CA GLU A 514 34.50 68.06 19.77
C GLU A 514 35.82 68.46 20.44
N ARG A 515 35.91 69.71 20.91
CA ARG A 515 37.14 70.19 21.57
C ARG A 515 37.41 69.41 22.84
N ILE A 516 36.38 69.11 23.63
CA ILE A 516 36.53 68.33 24.87
C ILE A 516 36.95 66.89 24.55
N GLY A 517 36.36 66.27 23.52
CA GLY A 517 36.80 64.96 23.04
C GLY A 517 38.29 64.93 22.71
N ARG A 518 38.80 65.94 21.99
CA ARG A 518 40.23 66.08 21.68
C ARG A 518 41.09 66.27 22.94
N VAL A 519 40.66 67.15 23.87
CA VAL A 519 41.39 67.35 25.13
C VAL A 519 41.49 66.05 25.93
N LEU A 520 40.43 65.25 25.97
CA LEU A 520 40.46 63.95 26.65
C LEU A 520 41.40 62.96 25.95
N ALA A 521 41.39 62.91 24.62
CA ALA A 521 42.30 62.07 23.86
C ALA A 521 43.78 62.45 24.04
N ASP A 522 44.07 63.74 24.15
CA ASP A 522 45.45 64.26 24.28
C ASP A 522 46.03 64.12 25.71
N GLU A 523 45.17 64.16 26.74
CA GLU A 523 45.60 64.21 28.14
C GLU A 523 45.68 62.83 28.83
N LEU A 524 45.14 61.79 28.19
CA LEU A 524 45.07 60.42 28.73
C LEU A 524 46.12 59.50 28.10
N ARG A 525 46.46 58.42 28.82
CA ARG A 525 47.43 57.41 28.35
C ARG A 525 46.73 56.40 27.43
N ASP A 526 47.49 55.67 26.62
CA ASP A 526 46.96 54.60 25.76
C ASP A 526 46.18 53.51 26.53
N VAL A 527 46.49 53.32 27.82
CA VAL A 527 45.82 52.35 28.70
C VAL A 527 44.56 52.90 29.37
N ASP A 528 44.39 54.22 29.38
CA ASP A 528 43.22 54.90 29.93
C ASP A 528 42.10 54.93 28.87
N LEU A 529 40.84 55.02 29.31
CA LEU A 529 39.69 55.12 28.41
C LEU A 529 38.96 56.44 28.64
N ALA A 530 38.82 57.26 27.59
CA ALA A 530 37.82 58.33 27.55
C ALA A 530 36.60 57.89 26.75
N ALA A 531 35.41 58.27 27.20
CA ALA A 531 34.19 58.08 26.45
C ALA A 531 33.17 59.20 26.65
N ARG A 532 32.31 59.41 25.65
CA ARG A 532 31.13 60.27 25.80
C ARG A 532 30.01 59.49 26.47
N TYR A 533 29.69 59.88 27.69
CA TYR A 533 28.73 59.20 28.56
C TYR A 533 27.28 59.65 28.27
N GLY A 534 27.11 60.93 27.93
CA GLY A 534 25.82 61.54 27.67
C GLY A 534 25.91 62.72 26.70
N GLY A 535 24.87 63.57 26.69
CA GLY A 535 24.82 64.74 25.78
C GLY A 535 25.97 65.73 26.03
N GLU A 536 26.20 66.09 27.29
CA GLU A 536 27.24 67.02 27.77
C GLU A 536 28.17 66.38 28.80
N GLU A 537 28.09 65.05 28.92
CA GLU A 537 28.76 64.26 29.96
C GLU A 537 29.79 63.33 29.32
N PHE A 538 30.95 63.23 29.95
CA PHE A 538 32.04 62.36 29.56
C PHE A 538 32.51 61.54 30.75
N VAL A 539 33.22 60.46 30.47
CA VAL A 539 33.79 59.60 31.48
C VAL A 539 35.23 59.26 31.12
N MET A 540 36.08 59.21 32.15
CA MET A 540 37.44 58.69 32.06
C MET A 540 37.55 57.49 32.98
N ALA A 541 38.05 56.37 32.48
CA ALA A 541 38.37 55.21 33.27
C ALA A 541 39.88 54.99 33.28
N LEU A 542 40.44 54.87 34.48
CA LEU A 542 41.86 54.91 34.75
C LEU A 542 42.28 53.59 35.45
N PRO A 543 42.64 52.56 34.68
CA PRO A 543 43.20 51.32 35.22
C PRO A 543 44.42 51.58 36.10
N GLU A 544 44.58 50.74 37.12
CA GLU A 544 45.77 50.73 37.99
C GLU A 544 46.10 52.10 38.58
N THR A 545 45.08 52.94 38.76
CA THR A 545 45.23 54.31 39.21
C THR A 545 44.49 54.51 40.54
N PRO A 546 45.21 54.76 41.65
CA PRO A 546 44.60 55.11 42.92
C PRO A 546 43.86 56.44 42.84
N ARG A 547 42.99 56.70 43.82
CA ARG A 547 42.20 57.92 43.93
C ARG A 547 43.01 59.21 43.73
N ASP A 548 44.14 59.34 44.43
CA ASP A 548 44.95 60.55 44.39
C ASP A 548 45.49 60.80 42.97
N GLY A 549 45.93 59.74 42.29
CA GLY A 549 46.35 59.82 40.88
C GLY A 549 45.21 60.17 39.94
N ALA A 550 44.01 59.66 40.20
CA ALA A 550 42.82 59.99 39.41
C ALA A 550 42.40 61.46 39.58
N VAL A 551 42.53 62.00 40.80
CA VAL A 551 42.32 63.44 41.07
C VAL A 551 43.34 64.30 40.33
N GLU A 552 44.61 63.89 40.28
CA GLU A 552 45.64 64.61 39.52
C GLU A 552 45.35 64.64 38.02
N VAL A 553 44.91 63.50 37.45
CA VAL A 553 44.49 63.42 36.03
C VAL A 553 43.26 64.30 35.79
N ALA A 554 42.24 64.21 36.65
CA ALA A 554 41.04 65.03 36.54
C ALA A 554 41.34 66.53 36.63
N GLU A 555 42.22 66.97 37.54
CA GLU A 555 42.63 68.38 37.66
C GLU A 555 43.42 68.86 36.44
N ARG A 556 44.25 67.99 35.84
CA ARG A 556 44.97 68.30 34.61
C ARG A 556 44.00 68.55 33.45
N VAL A 557 43.05 67.63 33.25
CA VAL A 557 42.00 67.76 32.24
C VAL A 557 41.13 68.99 32.50
N ARG A 558 40.70 69.24 33.76
CA ARG A 558 39.92 70.42 34.14
C ARG A 558 40.60 71.73 33.72
N LYS A 559 41.90 71.86 34.04
CA LYS A 559 42.70 73.03 33.67
C LYS A 559 42.87 73.15 32.15
N SER A 560 42.95 72.04 31.43
CA SER A 560 43.05 72.01 29.96
C SER A 560 41.75 72.47 29.30
N ILE A 561 40.60 72.06 29.84
CA ILE A 561 39.26 72.52 29.41
C ILE A 561 39.08 74.01 29.72
N GLU A 562 39.39 74.45 30.95
CA GLU A 562 39.26 75.85 31.38
C GLU A 562 40.11 76.83 30.52
N ARG A 563 41.27 76.36 30.04
CA ARG A 563 42.15 77.13 29.13
C ARG A 563 41.72 77.03 27.67
N SER A 564 40.92 76.05 27.31
CA SER A 564 40.45 75.90 25.93
C SER A 564 39.49 77.05 25.57
N ARG A 565 39.62 77.52 24.35
CA ARG A 565 38.71 78.48 23.72
C ARG A 565 38.12 77.81 22.49
N VAL A 566 36.81 77.91 22.33
CA VAL A 566 36.07 77.27 21.25
C VAL A 566 35.38 78.35 20.44
N GLY A 567 35.59 78.35 19.12
CA GLY A 567 35.20 79.45 18.23
C GLY A 567 36.40 80.30 17.81
N GLY A 568 36.19 81.19 16.82
CA GLY A 568 37.22 82.10 16.30
C GLY A 568 37.49 82.04 14.79
N GLU A 569 36.75 81.24 14.00
CA GLU A 569 36.81 81.33 12.54
C GLU A 569 35.91 82.48 12.05
N GLY A 570 36.52 83.60 11.68
CA GLY A 570 35.83 84.78 11.16
C GLY A 570 35.36 85.74 12.26
N SER A 571 34.07 86.11 12.25
CA SER A 571 33.48 87.18 13.08
C SER A 571 32.83 86.70 14.39
N GLU A 572 32.92 85.41 14.73
CA GLU A 572 32.27 84.82 15.92
C GLU A 572 33.14 84.99 17.19
N PRO A 573 32.55 85.39 18.33
CA PRO A 573 33.28 85.51 19.59
C PRO A 573 33.73 84.15 20.15
N GLU A 574 34.93 84.10 20.75
CA GLU A 574 35.42 82.91 21.44
C GLU A 574 34.57 82.58 22.69
N VAL A 575 34.22 81.30 22.86
CA VAL A 575 33.51 80.79 24.02
C VAL A 575 34.49 80.06 24.94
N ALA A 576 34.47 80.43 26.22
CA ALA A 576 35.18 79.72 27.28
C ALA A 576 34.18 78.86 28.07
N VAL A 577 34.55 77.60 28.33
CA VAL A 577 33.75 76.66 29.10
C VAL A 577 34.57 76.10 30.25
N THR A 578 33.89 75.71 31.33
CA THR A 578 34.48 74.94 32.43
C THR A 578 33.75 73.61 32.55
N ALA A 579 34.30 72.69 33.32
CA ALA A 579 33.63 71.43 33.62
C ALA A 579 33.85 71.03 35.08
N SER A 580 32.85 70.34 35.62
CA SER A 580 32.89 69.77 36.96
C SER A 580 33.21 68.28 36.86
N PHE A 581 33.95 67.74 37.83
CA PHE A 581 34.44 66.36 37.81
C PHE A 581 34.14 65.65 39.13
N GLY A 582 33.70 64.39 39.04
CA GLY A 582 33.48 63.50 40.16
C GLY A 582 34.32 62.23 40.04
N VAL A 583 35.12 61.93 41.06
CA VAL A 583 36.00 60.75 41.10
C VAL A 583 35.42 59.70 42.04
N GLY A 584 35.33 58.46 41.57
CA GLY A 584 35.12 57.26 42.38
C GLY A 584 36.22 56.24 42.11
N THR A 585 36.59 55.43 43.10
CA THR A 585 37.68 54.46 42.97
C THR A 585 37.27 53.09 43.51
N LEU A 586 37.49 52.02 42.74
CA LEU A 586 37.43 50.65 43.24
C LEU A 586 38.79 50.23 43.81
N PRO A 587 38.80 49.46 44.92
CA PRO A 587 37.65 49.03 45.72
C PRO A 587 37.21 50.03 46.81
N ALA A 588 37.80 51.23 46.88
CA ALA A 588 37.60 52.18 47.98
C ALA A 588 36.15 52.67 48.14
N ASP A 589 35.43 52.86 47.03
CA ASP A 589 34.09 53.47 46.97
C ASP A 589 32.98 52.51 46.52
N GLY A 590 33.31 51.23 46.29
CA GLY A 590 32.38 50.24 45.76
C GLY A 590 33.00 48.86 45.56
N ALA A 591 32.21 47.91 45.07
CA ALA A 591 32.65 46.55 44.76
C ALA A 591 32.36 46.13 43.31
N ASP A 592 31.59 46.92 42.56
CA ASP A 592 31.14 46.61 41.21
C ASP A 592 31.04 47.87 40.34
N ALA A 593 30.83 47.69 39.04
CA ALA A 593 30.71 48.79 38.08
C ALA A 593 29.62 49.81 38.46
N ARG A 594 28.46 49.34 38.98
CA ARG A 594 27.34 50.20 39.35
C ARG A 594 27.65 51.09 40.55
N SER A 595 28.26 50.52 41.59
CA SER A 595 28.67 51.25 42.78
C SER A 595 29.79 52.25 42.48
N LEU A 596 30.72 51.91 41.58
CA LEU A 596 31.76 52.83 41.09
C LEU A 596 31.17 54.04 40.35
N ILE A 597 30.27 53.80 39.38
CA ILE A 597 29.58 54.88 38.66
C ILE A 597 28.79 55.76 39.64
N ALA A 598 28.03 55.15 40.54
CA ALA A 598 27.24 55.89 41.53
C ALA A 598 28.11 56.74 42.47
N ALA A 599 29.32 56.29 42.81
CA ALA A 599 30.25 57.06 43.62
C ALA A 599 30.80 58.29 42.86
N ALA A 600 31.22 58.09 41.61
CA ALA A 600 31.67 59.18 40.74
C ALA A 600 30.55 60.21 40.50
N ASP A 601 29.30 59.76 40.31
CA ASP A 601 28.14 60.63 40.08
C ASP A 601 27.81 61.48 41.32
N ARG A 602 27.82 60.87 42.52
CA ARG A 602 27.66 61.62 43.78
C ARG A 602 28.74 62.68 43.94
N ALA A 603 29.99 62.36 43.64
CA ALA A 603 31.09 63.30 43.70
C ALA A 603 30.93 64.44 42.68
N LEU A 604 30.50 64.13 41.46
CA LEU A 604 30.22 65.12 40.41
C LEU A 604 29.09 66.07 40.82
N TYR A 605 28.04 65.53 41.43
CA TYR A 605 26.94 66.32 41.98
C TYR A 605 27.41 67.28 43.07
N GLN A 606 28.32 66.83 43.96
CA GLN A 606 28.93 67.69 44.97
C GLN A 606 29.78 68.80 44.33
N ALA A 607 30.57 68.48 43.30
CA ALA A 607 31.36 69.47 42.55
C ALA A 607 30.47 70.56 41.94
N LYS A 608 29.34 70.18 41.33
CA LYS A 608 28.35 71.12 40.77
C LYS A 608 27.73 72.02 41.84
N ARG A 609 27.45 71.49 43.04
CA ARG A 609 26.84 72.26 44.15
C ARG A 609 27.82 73.18 44.87
N ALA A 610 29.09 72.81 44.94
CA ALA A 610 30.12 73.58 45.64
C ALA A 610 30.75 74.69 44.78
N GLY A 611 30.15 75.05 43.65
CA GLY A 611 30.58 76.21 42.85
C GLY A 611 31.03 75.90 41.42
N LYS A 612 30.94 74.64 40.97
CA LYS A 612 31.38 74.18 39.64
C LYS A 612 32.89 74.35 39.39
N ASN A 613 33.38 74.00 38.20
CA ASN A 613 34.79 74.11 37.81
C ASN A 613 35.78 73.54 38.85
N GLN A 614 35.50 72.34 39.35
CA GLN A 614 36.33 71.69 40.37
C GLN A 614 36.23 70.17 40.29
N VAL A 615 37.24 69.51 40.86
CA VAL A 615 37.26 68.06 41.04
C VAL A 615 36.87 67.73 42.48
N VAL A 616 35.91 66.82 42.65
CA VAL A 616 35.57 66.24 43.94
C VAL A 616 35.79 64.72 43.86
N ALA A 617 36.42 64.15 44.89
CA ALA A 617 36.51 62.70 45.05
C ALA A 617 35.55 62.23 46.13
N GLY A 618 34.85 61.11 45.91
CA GLY A 618 33.99 60.50 46.92
C GLY A 618 34.79 60.19 48.18
N THR A 619 34.25 60.46 49.38
CA THR A 619 34.87 60.07 50.65
C THR A 619 34.18 58.81 51.18
N ALA A 620 34.95 57.88 51.76
CA ALA A 620 34.44 56.61 52.29
C ALA A 620 33.40 56.79 53.43
N GLU A 621 33.24 58.00 53.96
CA GLU A 621 32.33 58.34 55.07
C GLU A 621 30.90 58.70 54.64
N ASP A 622 30.63 58.96 53.35
CA ASP A 622 29.29 59.35 52.89
C ASP A 622 28.42 58.13 52.51
N ARG A 623 28.10 57.30 53.51
CA ARG A 623 27.25 56.10 53.38
C ARG A 623 25.74 56.36 53.45
N SER A 624 25.26 57.54 53.01
CA SER A 624 23.81 57.81 52.97
C SER A 624 23.28 57.73 51.54
N PRO A 625 22.25 56.91 51.25
CA PRO A 625 21.63 56.88 49.92
C PRO A 625 20.90 58.20 49.63
N PRO A 626 20.86 58.66 48.37
CA PRO A 626 19.98 59.75 47.99
C PRO A 626 18.52 59.32 48.15
N GLN A 627 17.75 60.03 48.97
CA GLN A 627 16.30 59.86 49.05
C GLN A 627 15.68 60.26 47.71
N GLY A 628 15.23 59.25 46.95
CA GLY A 628 14.47 59.44 45.73
C GLY A 628 13.13 60.13 46.03
N ASN A 629 12.98 61.35 45.54
CA ASN A 629 11.69 62.03 45.51
C ASN A 629 10.82 61.37 44.42
N GLY A 630 9.82 60.62 44.86
CA GLY A 630 8.81 60.04 43.98
C GLY A 630 7.82 61.10 43.48
N SER A 631 7.77 61.25 42.16
CA SER A 631 6.57 61.67 41.41
C SER A 631 6.79 61.24 39.95
N GLY A 632 5.96 60.48 39.25
CA GLY A 632 4.69 59.86 39.54
C GLY A 632 4.03 59.53 38.19
N ARG A 633 3.38 58.35 38.10
CA ARG A 633 2.25 58.02 37.20
C ARG A 633 2.57 57.99 35.67
N ARG A 634 2.15 57.03 34.85
CA ARG A 634 0.86 56.32 34.70
C ARG A 634 1.03 55.08 33.80
N THR A 635 0.16 54.09 34.06
CA THR A 635 -0.47 53.10 33.16
C THR A 635 0.08 52.91 31.75
#